data_AF-A0A957PUU1-F1
#
_entry.id   AF-A0A957PUU1-F1
#
_cell.length_a   1.000
_cell.length_b   1.000
_cell.length_c   1.000
_cell.angle_alpha   90.00
_cell.angle_beta   90.00
_cell.angle_gamma   90.00
#
_symmetry.space_group_name_H-M   'P 1'
#
loop_
_entity.id
_entity.type
_entity.pdbx_description
1 polymer ?
#
loop_
_entity_poly.entity_id
_entity_poly.type
_entity_poly.pdbx_seq_one_letter_code
_entity_poly.pdbx_strand_id
1 'polypeptide(L)'
;MPAQPEFSIVFENLKTILKPYAKQLSLKSDTHEVFYLDAAYSEKWKKELFFASAQIKKNYVSFYLMPVYMYPDLLKNISPEL
;
A
#
# COMPACT_ATOMS: atom_id res chain seq x y z
N MET A 1 -5.36 -11.60 21.92
CA MET A 1 -5.15 -10.72 20.75
C MET A 1 -3.75 -11.00 20.25
N PRO A 2 -3.54 -11.41 18.98
CA PRO A 2 -2.19 -11.64 18.50
C PRO A 2 -1.38 -10.35 18.66
N ALA A 3 -0.15 -10.53 19.13
CA ALA A 3 0.65 -9.51 19.79
C ALA A 3 1.09 -8.43 18.79
N GLN A 4 1.03 -7.16 19.21
CA GLN A 4 1.53 -5.98 18.47
C GLN A 4 2.85 -6.18 17.67
N PRO A 5 3.86 -6.97 18.13
CA PRO A 5 5.06 -7.28 17.32
C PRO A 5 4.78 -7.97 15.97
N GLU A 6 3.77 -8.84 15.87
CA GLU A 6 3.44 -9.54 14.62
C GLU A 6 2.96 -8.55 13.54
N PHE A 7 2.25 -7.48 13.95
CA PHE A 7 1.79 -6.44 13.04
C PHE A 7 2.95 -5.61 12.49
N SER A 8 3.98 -5.34 13.29
CA SER A 8 5.19 -4.69 12.80
C SER A 8 5.91 -5.55 11.76
N ILE A 9 6.00 -6.87 11.96
CA ILE A 9 6.61 -7.79 10.99
C ILE A 9 5.82 -7.79 9.67
N VAL A 10 4.49 -7.94 9.74
CA VAL A 10 3.62 -7.91 8.55
C VAL A 10 3.73 -6.56 7.83
N PHE A 11 3.72 -5.45 8.58
CA PHE A 11 3.89 -4.11 8.02
C PHE A 11 5.22 -3.95 7.28
N GLU A 12 6.34 -4.37 7.87
CA GLU A 12 7.66 -4.27 7.23
C GLU A 12 7.76 -5.15 5.97
N ASN A 13 7.13 -6.33 5.98
CA ASN A 13 7.04 -7.17 4.78
C ASN A 13 6.25 -6.47 3.66
N LEU A 14 5.07 -5.92 3.97
CA LEU A 14 4.26 -5.18 2.99
C LEU A 14 4.96 -3.91 2.49
N LYS A 15 5.63 -3.19 3.39
CA LYS A 15 6.45 -2.02 3.07
C LYS A 15 7.58 -2.38 2.11
N THR A 16 8.23 -3.53 2.30
CA THR A 16 9.29 -4.01 1.41
C THR A 16 8.79 -4.26 -0.01
N ILE A 17 7.54 -4.71 -0.18
CA ILE A 17 6.91 -4.85 -1.51
C ILE A 17 6.71 -3.49 -2.18
N LEU A 18 6.30 -2.46 -1.41
CA LEU A 18 6.02 -1.13 -1.95
C LEU A 18 7.28 -0.25 -2.14
N LYS A 19 8.33 -0.48 -1.35
CA LYS A 19 9.55 0.35 -1.31
C LYS A 19 10.25 0.54 -2.67
N PRO A 20 10.36 -0.46 -3.56
CA PRO A 20 10.96 -0.26 -4.89
C PRO A 20 10.20 0.76 -5.74
N TYR A 21 8.88 0.83 -5.58
CA TYR A 21 8.01 1.71 -6.35
C TYR A 21 8.02 3.16 -5.86
N ALA A 22 8.53 3.42 -4.65
CA ALA A 22 8.72 4.78 -4.13
C ALA A 22 9.72 5.62 -4.97
N LYS A 23 10.49 4.99 -5.87
CA LYS A 23 11.35 5.71 -6.83
C LYS A 23 10.57 6.32 -8.00
N GLN A 24 9.44 5.72 -8.38
CA GLN A 24 8.62 6.14 -9.52
C GLN A 24 7.33 6.84 -9.07
N LEU A 25 6.99 6.75 -7.79
CA LEU A 25 5.79 7.28 -7.16
C LEU A 25 6.14 8.35 -6.11
N SER A 26 5.14 9.11 -5.70
CA SER A 26 5.27 10.14 -4.67
C SER A 26 5.16 9.51 -3.27
N LEU A 27 6.27 9.40 -2.54
CA LEU A 27 6.28 8.99 -1.14
C LEU A 27 5.70 10.11 -0.25
N LYS A 28 4.55 9.87 0.39
CA LYS A 28 3.93 10.84 1.32
C LYS A 28 4.21 10.54 2.78
N SER A 29 4.39 9.28 3.13
CA SER A 29 4.69 8.88 4.51
C SER A 29 5.54 7.63 4.53
N ASP A 30 6.59 7.67 5.35
CA ASP A 30 7.47 6.56 5.66
C ASP A 30 7.77 6.58 7.16
N THR A 31 6.94 5.89 7.92
CA THR A 31 7.11 5.70 9.36
C THR A 31 7.14 4.21 9.70
N HIS A 32 7.22 3.90 10.99
CA HIS A 32 7.14 2.53 11.51
C HIS A 32 5.69 1.99 11.57
N GLU A 33 4.70 2.84 11.33
CA GLU A 33 3.27 2.46 11.36
C GLU A 33 2.56 2.74 10.04
N VAL A 34 3.07 3.64 9.20
CA VAL A 34 2.41 4.08 7.97
C VAL A 34 3.43 4.19 6.85
N PHE A 35 3.15 3.50 5.75
CA PHE A 35 3.83 3.68 4.47
C PHE A 35 2.79 4.07 3.43
N TYR A 36 3.00 5.17 2.71
CA TYR A 36 1.98 5.75 1.84
C TYR A 36 2.60 6.29 0.55
N LEU A 37 2.05 5.87 -0.59
CA LEU A 37 2.45 6.26 -1.93
C LEU A 37 1.25 6.85 -2.69
N ASP A 38 1.46 8.03 -3.26
CA ASP A 38 0.60 8.60 -4.31
C ASP A 38 1.20 8.35 -5.69
N ALA A 39 0.34 8.22 -6.69
CA ALA A 39 0.68 8.26 -8.09
C ALA A 39 0.84 9.70 -8.58
N ALA A 40 1.29 9.83 -9.82
CA ALA A 40 1.41 11.11 -10.51
C ALA A 40 0.10 11.91 -10.50
N TYR A 41 0.25 13.22 -10.69
CA TYR A 41 -0.87 14.14 -10.81
C TYR A 41 -1.79 13.72 -11.95
N SER A 42 -3.10 13.63 -11.66
CA SER A 42 -4.10 13.36 -12.67
C SER A 42 -4.77 14.65 -13.12
N GLU A 43 -4.55 15.05 -14.37
CA GLU A 43 -5.24 16.20 -14.98
C GLU A 43 -6.76 16.06 -14.94
N LYS A 44 -7.28 14.84 -15.11
CA LYS A 44 -8.71 14.54 -15.07
C LYS A 44 -9.33 14.87 -13.70
N TRP A 45 -8.62 14.54 -12.62
CA TRP A 45 -9.12 14.69 -11.25
C TRP A 45 -8.54 15.89 -10.51
N LYS A 46 -7.63 16.62 -11.15
CA LYS A 46 -6.91 17.79 -10.61
C LYS A 46 -6.22 17.54 -9.26
N LYS A 47 -5.72 16.32 -9.05
CA LYS A 47 -5.00 15.91 -7.83
C LYS A 47 -4.06 14.74 -8.10
N GLU A 48 -3.08 14.57 -7.21
CA GLU A 48 -2.36 13.30 -7.08
C GLU A 48 -3.35 12.21 -6.66
N LEU A 49 -3.20 11.03 -7.27
CA LEU A 49 -4.09 9.91 -7.00
C LEU A 49 -3.47 9.00 -5.96
N PHE A 50 -4.29 8.52 -5.04
CA PHE A 50 -3.85 7.49 -4.10
C PHE A 50 -3.45 6.22 -4.86
N PHE A 51 -2.25 5.71 -4.59
CA PHE A 51 -1.75 4.50 -5.24
C PHE A 51 -1.75 3.31 -4.28
N ALA A 52 -0.99 3.39 -3.19
CA ALA A 52 -0.89 2.29 -2.25
C ALA A 52 -0.53 2.75 -0.84
N SER A 53 -0.93 1.97 0.17
CA SER A 53 -0.50 2.20 1.54
C SER A 53 -0.52 0.92 2.37
N ALA A 54 0.48 0.76 3.24
CA ALA A 54 0.44 -0.18 4.35
C ALA A 54 0.33 0.60 5.65
N GLN A 55 -0.55 0.20 6.59
CA GLN A 55 -0.71 0.89 7.87
C GLN A 55 -1.02 -0.07 9.00
N ILE A 56 -0.35 0.09 10.14
CA ILE A 56 -0.71 -0.58 11.38
C ILE A 56 -1.93 0.14 11.96
N LYS A 57 -2.98 -0.63 12.26
CA LYS A 57 -4.20 -0.18 12.94
C LYS A 57 -4.34 -0.94 14.25
N LYS A 58 -5.33 -0.53 15.07
CA LYS A 58 -5.53 -1.05 16.44
C LYS A 58 -5.49 -2.59 16.53
N ASN A 59 -6.12 -3.29 15.57
CA ASN A 59 -6.29 -4.74 15.61
C ASN A 59 -5.88 -5.45 14.29
N TYR A 60 -5.28 -4.73 13.33
CA TYR A 60 -4.96 -5.28 12.00
C TYR A 60 -3.91 -4.42 11.30
N VAL A 61 -3.30 -4.95 10.25
CA VAL A 61 -2.49 -4.18 9.29
C VAL A 61 -3.30 -3.99 8.03
N SER A 62 -3.60 -2.75 7.66
CA SER A 62 -4.31 -2.43 6.41
C SER A 62 -3.34 -2.41 5.25
N PHE A 63 -3.67 -3.10 4.16
CA PHE A 63 -2.95 -3.01 2.89
C PHE A 63 -3.91 -2.51 1.79
N TYR A 64 -3.62 -1.34 1.26
CA TYR A 64 -4.37 -0.72 0.19
C TYR A 64 -3.53 -0.72 -1.09
N LEU A 65 -4.09 -1.27 -2.16
CA LEU A 65 -3.48 -1.27 -3.48
C LEU A 65 -4.53 -0.81 -4.50
N MET A 66 -4.58 0.48 -4.80
CA MET A 66 -5.57 1.02 -5.75
C MET A 66 -5.50 0.46 -7.18
N PRO A 67 -4.33 0.08 -7.74
CA PRO A 67 -4.24 -0.44 -9.10
C PRO A 67 -5.14 -1.63 -9.40
N VAL A 68 -5.40 -2.53 -8.43
CA VAL A 68 -6.25 -3.71 -8.69
C VAL A 68 -7.70 -3.36 -8.99
N TYR A 69 -8.17 -2.19 -8.53
CA TYR A 69 -9.51 -1.70 -8.84
C TYR A 69 -9.57 -1.00 -10.20
N MET A 70 -8.46 -0.43 -10.67
CA MET A 70 -8.40 0.30 -11.94
C MET A 70 -8.08 -0.61 -13.13
N TYR A 71 -7.35 -1.70 -12.89
CA TYR A 71 -6.89 -2.63 -13.92
C TYR A 71 -7.34 -4.06 -13.56
N PRO A 72 -8.55 -4.49 -13.96
CA PRO A 72 -9.11 -5.79 -13.61
C PRO A 72 -8.24 -6.97 -14.02
N ASP A 73 -7.44 -6.82 -15.09
CA ASP A 73 -6.50 -7.83 -15.55
C ASP A 73 -5.44 -8.22 -14.50
N LEU A 74 -5.12 -7.33 -13.56
CA LEU A 74 -4.19 -7.61 -12.46
C LEU A 74 -4.72 -8.70 -11.52
N LEU A 75 -6.04 -8.90 -11.46
CA LEU A 75 -6.66 -9.92 -10.62
C LEU A 75 -6.56 -11.33 -11.20
N LYS A 76 -6.27 -11.49 -12.51
CA LYS A 76 -6.28 -12.80 -13.17
C LYS A 76 -5.25 -13.79 -12.62
N ASN A 77 -4.16 -13.29 -12.04
CA ASN A 77 -3.04 -14.10 -11.56
C ASN A 77 -2.69 -13.79 -10.09
N ILE A 78 -3.60 -13.17 -9.34
CA ILE A 78 -3.38 -12.93 -7.91
C ILE A 78 -3.53 -14.26 -7.14
N SER A 79 -2.79 -14.42 -6.04
CA SER A 79 -2.98 -15.61 -5.18
C SER A 79 -4.44 -15.64 -4.70
N PRO A 80 -5.10 -16.80 -4.66
CA PRO A 80 -6.46 -16.92 -4.12
C PRO A 80 -6.58 -16.55 -2.63
N GLU A 81 -5.46 -16.42 -1.92
CA GLU A 81 -5.40 -15.97 -0.52
C GLU A 81 -5.54 -14.43 -0.38
N LEU A 82 -5.60 -13.71 -1.50
CA LEU A 82 -5.77 -12.25 -1.64
C LEU A 82 -7.10 -11.92 -2.31
#